data_AF-A0A0D7Q842-F1
#
_entry.id   AF-A0A0D7Q842-F1
#
_cell.length_a   1.000
_cell.length_b   1.000
_cell.length_c   1.000
_cell.angle_alpha   90.00
_cell.angle_beta   90.00
_cell.angle_gamma   90.00
#
_symmetry.space_group_name_H-M   'P 1'
#
loop_
_entity.id
_entity.type
_entity.pdbx_description
1 polymer ?
#
loop_
_entity_poly.entity_id
_entity_poly.type
_entity_poly.pdbx_seq_one_letter_code
_entity_poly.pdbx_strand_id
1 'polypeptide(L)'
;MELKPGDVVLLKSGGHPLTVVEVNDDKAVCLWMGGDGDLFRETLPLVALESAEIDPEDDEEEDDEEDDEDEGEENDDGRKKRKVA
;
A
#
# COMPACT_ATOMS: atom_id res chain seq x y z
N MET A 1 15.60 10.87 16.13
CA MET A 1 16.32 10.46 14.92
C MET A 1 16.74 11.73 14.20
N GLU A 2 17.97 11.79 13.71
CA GLU A 2 18.43 12.91 12.90
C GLU A 2 18.30 12.49 11.43
N LEU A 3 17.28 13.01 10.74
CA LEU A 3 17.04 12.71 9.34
C LEU A 3 18.05 13.46 8.47
N LYS A 4 18.48 12.83 7.38
CA LYS A 4 19.33 13.45 6.35
C LYS A 4 18.68 13.32 4.97
N PRO A 5 19.03 14.22 4.02
CA PRO A 5 18.65 14.03 2.62
C PRO A 5 19.05 12.64 2.12
N GLY A 6 18.12 11.99 1.42
CA GLY A 6 18.25 10.62 0.91
C GLY A 6 17.67 9.55 1.83
N ASP A 7 17.34 9.85 3.08
CA ASP A 7 16.65 8.89 3.94
C ASP A 7 15.24 8.61 3.43
N VAL A 8 14.79 7.37 3.63
CA VAL A 8 13.40 6.99 3.41
C VAL A 8 12.66 7.00 4.74
N VAL A 9 11.50 7.65 4.74
CA VAL A 9 10.66 7.84 5.91
C VAL A 9 9.22 7.51 5.60
N LEU A 10 8.45 7.19 6.64
CA LEU A 10 7.01 7.01 6.57
C LEU A 10 6.33 8.05 7.46
N LEU A 11 5.09 8.39 7.12
CA LEU A 11 4.21 9.07 8.07
C LEU A 11 3.85 8.09 9.18
N LYS A 12 3.80 8.56 10.43
CA LYS A 12 3.34 7.76 11.58
C LYS A 12 1.90 7.27 11.48
N SER A 13 1.11 7.86 10.59
CA SER A 13 -0.23 7.39 10.25
C SER A 13 -0.22 6.21 9.26
N GLY A 14 0.95 5.79 8.78
CA GLY A 14 1.11 4.91 7.61
C GLY A 14 1.03 5.69 6.29
N GLY A 15 1.18 4.97 5.17
CA GLY A 15 1.07 5.52 3.81
C GLY A 15 2.22 5.11 2.89
N HIS A 16 2.46 5.92 1.86
CA HIS A 16 3.56 5.69 0.92
C HIS A 16 4.90 6.08 1.56
N PRO A 17 5.98 5.33 1.29
CA PRO A 17 7.32 5.74 1.69
C PRO A 17 7.71 7.04 0.97
N LEU A 18 8.38 7.92 1.72
CA LEU A 18 8.76 9.25 1.29
C LEU A 18 10.28 9.39 1.32
N THR A 19 10.87 10.00 0.31
CA THR A 19 12.30 10.35 0.30
C THR A 19 12.50 11.74 0.87
N VAL A 20 13.38 11.88 1.87
CA VAL A 20 13.79 13.17 2.41
C VAL A 20 14.68 13.89 1.40
N VAL A 21 14.27 15.08 0.96
CA VAL A 21 15.04 15.92 0.01
C VAL A 21 15.87 16.96 0.77
N GLU A 22 15.31 17.53 1.83
CA GLU A 22 15.93 18.59 2.63
C GLU A 22 15.40 18.53 4.07
N VAL A 23 16.22 18.93 5.04
CA VAL A 23 15.84 19.03 6.45
C VAL A 23 16.14 20.43 6.94
N ASN A 24 15.12 21.10 7.49
CA ASN A 24 15.20 22.46 8.02
C ASN A 24 14.54 22.52 9.40
N ASP A 25 15.33 22.75 10.44
CA ASP A 25 14.85 22.86 11.82
C ASP A 25 13.94 21.69 12.24
N ASP A 26 12.63 21.94 12.41
CA ASP A 26 11.61 20.98 12.81
C ASP A 26 10.81 20.37 11.64
N LYS A 27 11.26 20.59 10.40
CA LYS A 27 10.57 20.17 9.17
C LYS A 27 11.51 19.47 8.19
N ALA A 28 10.94 18.58 7.38
CA ALA A 28 11.60 17.97 6.24
C ALA A 28 10.79 18.23 4.97
N VAL A 29 11.48 18.47 3.87
CA VAL A 29 10.87 18.45 2.54
C VAL A 29 10.99 17.03 2.01
N CYS A 30 9.85 16.40 1.74
CA CYS A 30 9.78 15.03 1.28
C CYS A 30 9.22 14.96 -0.14
N LEU A 31 9.56 13.89 -0.86
CA LEU A 31 9.12 13.62 -2.22
C LEU A 31 8.73 12.14 -2.34
N TRP A 32 7.63 11.87 -3.04
CA TRP A 32 7.11 10.51 -3.22
C TRP A 32 6.30 10.38 -4.51
N MET A 33 6.12 9.14 -4.95
CA MET A 33 5.22 8.79 -6.05
C MET A 33 3.84 8.44 -5.48
N GLY A 34 2.79 9.05 -6.02
CA GLY A 34 1.42 8.59 -5.76
C GLY A 34 1.10 7.32 -6.55
N GLY A 35 0.01 6.64 -6.19
CA GLY A 35 -0.41 5.39 -6.85
C GLY A 35 -0.68 5.53 -8.35
N ASP A 36 -1.07 6.71 -8.82
CA ASP A 36 -1.30 6.98 -10.24
C ASP A 36 -0.03 7.36 -11.03
N GLY A 37 1.14 7.35 -10.37
CA GLY A 37 2.43 7.73 -10.98
C GLY A 37 2.74 9.22 -10.92
N ASP A 38 1.94 10.01 -10.21
CA ASP A 38 2.19 11.43 -9.99
C ASP A 38 3.31 11.66 -8.97
N LEU A 39 4.17 12.64 -9.24
CA LEU A 39 5.25 13.04 -8.35
C LEU A 39 4.78 14.13 -7.39
N PHE A 40 4.79 13.84 -6.09
CA PHE A 40 4.43 14.78 -5.03
C PHE A 40 5.65 15.28 -4.28
N ARG A 41 5.58 16.52 -3.82
CA ARG A 41 6.61 17.14 -2.97
C ARG A 41 5.93 18.01 -1.92
N GLU A 42 6.22 17.76 -0.65
CA GLU A 42 5.60 18.50 0.46
C GLU A 42 6.56 18.71 1.63
N THR A 43 6.32 19.77 2.40
CA THR A 43 7.05 20.04 3.65
C THR A 43 6.27 19.48 4.82
N LEU A 44 6.83 18.49 5.50
CA LEU A 44 6.20 17.76 6.59
C LEU A 44 6.95 18.03 7.91
N PRO A 45 6.25 18.08 9.04
CA PRO A 45 6.90 18.26 10.34
C PRO A 45 7.60 16.96 10.76
N LEU A 46 8.82 17.06 11.30
CA LEU A 46 9.63 15.90 11.72
C LEU A 46 8.90 15.01 12.74
N VAL A 47 8.05 15.60 13.58
CA VAL A 47 7.26 14.86 14.57
C VAL A 47 6.27 13.87 13.94
N ALA A 48 5.89 14.06 12.68
CA ALA A 48 4.97 13.19 11.95
C ALA A 48 5.69 12.06 11.19
N LEU A 49 7.04 12.08 11.15
CA LEU A 49 7.84 11.14 10.38
C LEU A 49 8.49 10.08 11.28
N GLU A 50 8.66 8.90 10.72
CA GLU A 50 9.47 7.81 11.26
C GLU A 50 10.39 7.24 10.17
N SER A 51 11.55 6.71 10.52
CA SER A 51 12.42 6.05 9.54
C SER A 51 11.79 4.77 9.03
N ALA A 52 11.81 4.62 7.71
CA ALA A 52 11.56 3.35 7.07
C ALA A 52 12.90 2.64 6.89
N GLU A 53 13.13 1.56 7.62
CA GLU A 53 14.20 0.61 7.27
C GLU A 53 13.64 -0.25 6.14
N ILE A 54 13.81 0.22 4.90
CA ILE A 54 13.48 -0.58 3.72
C ILE A 54 14.71 -1.40 3.42
N ASP A 55 14.62 -2.70 3.70
CA ASP A 55 15.66 -3.63 3.29
C ASP A 55 15.51 -3.87 1.78
N PRO A 56 16.53 -3.54 0.96
CA PRO A 56 16.45 -3.70 -0.49
C PRO A 56 16.42 -5.17 -0.93
N GLU A 57 16.58 -6.14 -0.02
CA GLU A 57 16.49 -7.56 -0.29
C GLU A 57 15.08 -8.15 0.01
N ASP A 58 14.15 -7.36 0.57
CA ASP A 58 12.78 -7.79 0.94
C ASP A 58 11.73 -7.54 -0.18
N ASP A 59 12.19 -7.29 -1.42
CA ASP A 59 11.38 -7.10 -2.64
C ASP A 59 11.06 -8.46 -3.31
N GLU A 60 10.82 -9.50 -2.51
CA GLU A 60 10.30 -10.79 -2.98
C GLU A 60 8.77 -10.76 -2.90
N GLU A 61 8.13 -10.39 -4.00
CA GLU A 61 6.68 -10.41 -4.19
C GLU A 61 6.08 -11.79 -3.86
N GLU A 62 5.38 -11.91 -2.73
CA GLU A 62 4.40 -12.99 -2.51
C GLU A 62 3.13 -12.68 -3.33
N ASP A 63 3.21 -12.95 -4.63
CA ASP A 63 2.08 -13.04 -5.55
C ASP A 63 1.37 -14.39 -5.34
N ASP A 64 0.56 -14.47 -4.27
CA ASP A 64 -0.30 -15.63 -3.99
C ASP A 64 -1.58 -15.53 -4.85
N GLU A 65 -1.43 -15.68 -6.16
CA GLU A 65 -2.54 -15.96 -7.09
C GLU A 65 -3.02 -17.41 -6.87
N GLU A 66 -3.90 -17.64 -5.88
CA GLU A 66 -4.74 -18.85 -5.86
C GLU A 66 -5.84 -18.73 -6.94
N ASP A 67 -5.45 -19.08 -8.16
CA ASP A 67 -6.34 -19.41 -9.27
C ASP A 67 -6.92 -20.82 -9.07
N ASP A 68 -8.08 -20.91 -8.43
CA ASP A 68 -8.89 -22.15 -8.35
C ASP A 68 -10.12 -21.99 -9.27
N GLU A 69 -9.88 -22.03 -10.57
CA GLU A 69 -10.90 -22.29 -11.60
C GLU A 69 -11.33 -23.77 -11.53
N ASP A 70 -12.44 -24.08 -10.83
CA ASP A 70 -13.24 -25.28 -11.11
C ASP A 70 -14.64 -24.88 -11.59
N GLU A 71 -14.73 -24.61 -12.89
CA GLU A 71 -15.97 -24.50 -13.65
C GLU A 71 -16.66 -25.88 -13.76
N GLY A 72 -17.59 -26.15 -12.83
CA GLY A 72 -18.55 -27.25 -12.93
C GLY A 72 -19.95 -26.78 -13.31
N GLU A 73 -20.16 -26.40 -14.58
CA GLU A 73 -21.46 -26.03 -15.14
C GLU A 73 -22.48 -27.19 -15.21
N GLU A 74 -23.60 -26.98 -14.52
CA GLU A 74 -25.00 -27.05 -15.00
C GLU A 74 -25.86 -28.34 -15.08
N ASN A 75 -27.14 -28.11 -14.68
CA ASN A 75 -28.42 -28.77 -15.02
C ASN A 75 -28.78 -30.08 -14.26
N ASP A 76 -30.01 -30.33 -13.78
CA ASP A 76 -31.34 -29.98 -14.29
C ASP A 76 -32.45 -30.20 -13.23
N ASP A 77 -33.39 -29.25 -13.21
CA ASP A 77 -34.83 -29.29 -12.91
C ASP A 77 -35.51 -30.33 -11.98
N GLY A 78 -36.26 -29.81 -10.98
CA GLY A 78 -37.14 -30.64 -10.14
C GLY A 78 -38.19 -29.92 -9.29
N ARG A 79 -38.67 -28.74 -9.71
CA ARG A 79 -39.69 -27.95 -9.00
C ARG A 79 -41.09 -28.57 -9.19
N LYS A 80 -41.59 -29.37 -8.24
CA LYS A 80 -43.03 -29.70 -8.17
C LYS A 80 -43.68 -29.21 -6.88
N LYS A 81 -44.70 -28.39 -7.10
CA LYS A 81 -45.39 -27.50 -6.19
C LYS A 81 -46.31 -28.26 -5.24
N ARG A 82 -46.41 -27.73 -4.01
CA ARG A 82 -47.49 -28.01 -3.04
C ARG A 82 -48.85 -27.72 -3.70
N LYS A 83 -49.81 -28.65 -3.59
CA LYS A 83 -51.24 -28.32 -3.73
C LYS A 83 -52.02 -28.91 -2.56
N VAL A 84 -52.72 -28.01 -1.89
CA VAL A 84 -53.72 -28.22 -0.85
C VAL A 84 -54.95 -28.87 -1.48
N ALA A 85 -55.51 -29.89 -0.81
CA ALA A 85 -56.89 -30.33 -0.91
C ALA A 85 -57.33 -30.87 0.46
#